data_AF-A0A7V9PNK0-F1
#
_entry.id   AF-A0A7V9PNK0-F1
#
_cell.length_a   1.000
_cell.length_b   1.000
_cell.length_c   1.000
_cell.angle_alpha   90.00
_cell.angle_beta   90.00
_cell.angle_gamma   90.00
#
_symmetry.space_group_name_H-M   'P 1'
#
loop_
_entity.id
_entity.type
_entity.pdbx_description
1 polymer ?
#
loop_
_entity_poly.entity_id
_entity_poly.type
_entity_poly.pdbx_seq_one_letter_code
_entity_poly.pdbx_strand_id
1 'polypeptide(L)'
;MAMLAWVMMGLAIWHFTIFVDDRFAGGIVGAFVAALVGAALFGYVVSGLSVPGRDDTDLLTALLAVPGALLGLGVSYLVGARSQRAPGASSSA
;
A
#
# COMPACT_ATOMS: atom_id res chain seq x y z
N MET A 1 9.67 -12.71 -11.64
CA MET A 1 8.57 -13.21 -10.76
C MET A 1 8.36 -12.30 -9.55
N ALA A 2 9.40 -11.57 -9.11
CA ALA A 2 9.36 -10.67 -7.95
C ALA A 2 8.20 -9.65 -7.93
N MET A 3 7.90 -8.99 -9.06
CA MET A 3 6.81 -8.01 -9.12
C MET A 3 5.46 -8.61 -8.68
N LEU A 4 5.15 -9.81 -9.17
CA LEU A 4 3.93 -10.53 -8.77
C LEU A 4 3.99 -10.87 -7.27
N ALA A 5 5.13 -11.34 -6.75
CA ALA A 5 5.29 -11.65 -5.34
C ALA A 5 5.06 -10.41 -4.45
N TRP A 6 5.57 -9.24 -4.85
CA TRP A 6 5.37 -7.98 -4.12
C TRP A 6 3.91 -7.55 -4.12
N VAL A 7 3.25 -7.59 -5.28
CA VAL A 7 1.83 -7.25 -5.39
C VAL A 7 0.97 -8.20 -4.55
N MET A 8 1.24 -9.51 -4.60
CA MET A 8 0.51 -10.49 -3.80
C MET A 8 0.73 -10.30 -2.29
N MET A 9 1.94 -9.94 -1.87
CA MET A 9 2.21 -9.58 -0.47
C MET A 9 1.48 -8.30 -0.06
N GLY A 10 1.50 -7.27 -0.90
CA GLY A 10 0.73 -6.04 -0.67
C GLY A 10 -0.77 -6.30 -0.57
N LEU A 11 -1.31 -7.17 -1.43
CA LEU A 11 -2.70 -7.62 -1.38
C LEU A 11 -3.02 -8.38 -0.08
N ALA A 12 -2.14 -9.28 0.34
CA ALA A 12 -2.30 -10.02 1.59
C ALA A 12 -2.37 -9.07 2.80
N ILE A 13 -1.52 -8.04 2.82
CA ILE A 13 -1.52 -7.01 3.88
C ILE A 13 -2.78 -6.15 3.81
N TRP A 14 -3.20 -5.73 2.60
CA TRP A 14 -4.41 -4.94 2.42
C TRP A 14 -5.66 -5.65 2.98
N HIS A 15 -5.77 -6.97 2.91
CA HIS A 15 -6.92 -7.68 3.49
C HIS A 15 -7.11 -7.41 4.98
N PHE A 16 -6.04 -7.12 5.73
CA PHE A 16 -6.13 -6.82 7.16
C PHE A 16 -6.64 -5.41 7.45
N THR A 17 -6.83 -4.56 6.43
CA THR A 17 -7.41 -3.22 6.65
C THR A 17 -8.88 -3.28 7.06
N ILE A 18 -9.56 -4.43 6.91
CA ILE A 18 -10.92 -4.63 7.44
C ILE A 18 -11.01 -4.47 8.96
N PHE A 19 -9.89 -4.67 9.67
CA PHE A 19 -9.82 -4.51 11.13
C PHE A 19 -9.50 -3.07 11.56
N VAL A 20 -9.30 -2.16 10.60
CA VAL A 20 -8.95 -0.76 10.83
C VAL A 20 -10.12 0.11 10.43
N ASP A 21 -10.39 1.18 11.17
CA ASP A 21 -11.36 2.21 10.76
C ASP A 21 -11.11 2.67 9.32
N ASP A 22 -12.14 2.71 8.48
CA ASP A 22 -12.02 3.13 7.07
C ASP A 22 -11.84 4.66 6.95
N ARG A 23 -10.62 5.12 7.23
CA ARG A 23 -10.21 6.53 7.11
C ARG A 23 -9.19 6.74 6.00
N PHE A 24 -9.04 5.77 5.12
CA PHE A 24 -8.11 5.85 4.00
C PHE A 24 -8.58 6.88 2.98
N ALA A 25 -7.64 7.55 2.30
CA ALA A 25 -7.95 8.49 1.24
C ALA A 25 -8.57 7.73 0.06
N GLY A 26 -9.87 7.92 -0.21
CA GLY A 26 -10.61 7.12 -1.18
C GLY A 26 -11.15 5.79 -0.64
N GLY A 27 -11.22 5.64 0.69
CA GLY A 27 -11.73 4.46 1.39
C GLY A 27 -10.93 3.19 1.11
N ILE A 28 -11.60 2.04 1.17
CA ILE A 28 -10.98 0.72 0.96
C ILE A 28 -10.27 0.57 -0.40
N VAL A 29 -10.78 1.23 -1.46
CA VAL A 29 -10.15 1.22 -2.79
C VAL A 29 -8.86 2.04 -2.79
N GLY A 30 -8.85 3.17 -2.10
CA GLY A 30 -7.63 3.95 -1.90
C GLY A 30 -6.58 3.22 -1.09
N ALA A 31 -7.01 2.48 -0.05
CA ALA A 31 -6.14 1.59 0.72
C ALA A 31 -5.54 0.48 -0.17
N PHE A 32 -6.36 -0.10 -1.05
CA PHE A 32 -5.94 -1.12 -2.01
C PHE A 32 -4.83 -0.59 -2.91
N VAL A 33 -5.09 0.51 -3.63
CA VAL A 33 -4.11 1.10 -4.55
C VAL A 33 -2.83 1.48 -3.80
N ALA A 34 -2.95 2.08 -2.61
CA ALA A 34 -1.78 2.48 -1.83
C ALA A 34 -0.93 1.29 -1.37
N ALA A 35 -1.54 0.17 -0.96
CA ALA A 35 -0.82 -1.04 -0.59
C ALA A 35 -0.08 -1.66 -1.78
N LEU A 36 -0.74 -1.76 -2.94
CA LEU A 36 -0.14 -2.33 -4.16
C LEU A 36 1.03 -1.47 -4.65
N VAL A 37 0.82 -0.16 -4.79
CA VAL A 37 1.86 0.77 -5.25
C VAL A 37 3.00 0.84 -4.25
N GLY A 38 2.71 0.92 -2.96
CA GLY A 38 3.73 0.95 -1.92
C GLY A 38 4.60 -0.32 -1.92
N ALA A 39 3.97 -1.50 -1.98
CA ALA A 39 4.67 -2.79 -2.04
C ALA A 39 5.56 -2.90 -3.28
N ALA A 40 5.02 -2.60 -4.46
CA ALA A 40 5.74 -2.68 -5.73
C ALA A 40 6.89 -1.67 -5.81
N LEU A 41 6.64 -0.42 -5.40
CA LEU A 41 7.64 0.65 -5.46
C LEU A 41 8.79 0.38 -4.49
N PHE A 42 8.50 -0.03 -3.26
CA PHE A 42 9.52 -0.34 -2.27
C PHE A 42 10.37 -1.55 -2.70
N GLY A 43 9.73 -2.64 -3.14
CA GLY A 43 10.43 -3.80 -3.69
C GLY A 43 11.35 -3.42 -4.86
N TYR A 44 10.84 -2.61 -5.79
CA TYR A 44 11.62 -2.13 -6.94
C TYR A 44 12.82 -1.28 -6.53
N VAL A 45 12.65 -0.34 -5.59
CA VAL A 45 13.73 0.52 -5.10
C VAL A 45 14.79 -0.29 -4.35
N VAL A 46 14.39 -1.19 -3.46
CA VAL A 46 15.32 -2.00 -2.67
C VAL A 46 16.04 -3.04 -3.53
N SER A 47 15.40 -3.56 -4.57
CA SER A 47 16.04 -4.42 -5.58
C SER A 47 16.91 -3.65 -6.59
N GLY A 48 17.29 -2.40 -6.29
CA GLY A 48 18.22 -1.63 -7.11
C GLY A 48 17.63 -1.18 -8.44
N LEU A 49 16.33 -0.88 -8.48
CA LEU A 49 15.59 -0.48 -9.69
C LEU A 49 15.54 -1.60 -10.75
N SER A 50 15.61 -2.85 -10.30
CA SER A 50 15.48 -4.04 -11.14
C SER A 50 14.35 -4.93 -10.62
N VAL A 51 13.81 -5.79 -11.49
CA VAL A 51 12.80 -6.78 -11.12
C VAL A 51 13.44 -8.17 -11.20
N PRO A 52 13.75 -8.81 -10.06
CA PRO A 52 14.39 -10.11 -10.05
C PRO A 52 13.65 -11.19 -10.86
N GLY A 53 14.45 -11.97 -11.58
CA GLY A 53 14.03 -13.13 -12.36
C GLY A 53 13.52 -14.28 -11.48
N ARG A 54 13.10 -15.38 -12.09
CA ARG A 54 12.56 -16.55 -11.35
C ARG A 54 13.60 -17.17 -10.42
N ASP A 55 14.85 -17.25 -10.88
CA ASP A 55 15.92 -17.98 -10.18
C ASP A 55 16.43 -17.23 -8.93
N ASP A 56 16.15 -15.92 -8.83
CA ASP A 56 16.48 -15.06 -7.68
C ASP A 56 15.24 -14.67 -6.84
N THR A 57 14.08 -15.26 -7.13
CA THR A 57 12.84 -14.97 -6.38
C THR A 57 12.70 -15.96 -5.22
N ASP A 58 13.14 -15.54 -4.04
CA ASP A 58 12.97 -16.27 -2.77
C ASP A 58 11.85 -15.67 -1.91
N LEU A 59 11.54 -16.35 -0.79
CA LEU A 59 10.60 -15.85 0.23
C LEU A 59 10.98 -14.45 0.74
N LEU A 60 12.29 -14.18 0.84
CA LEU A 60 12.78 -12.88 1.25
C LEU A 60 12.33 -11.78 0.28
N THR A 61 12.31 -12.07 -1.02
CA THR A 61 11.85 -11.13 -2.05
C THR A 61 10.41 -10.72 -1.80
N ALA A 62 9.53 -11.64 -1.38
CA ALA A 62 8.16 -11.29 -1.01
C ALA A 62 8.09 -10.42 0.26
N LEU A 63 8.91 -10.73 1.27
CA LEU A 63 8.98 -9.96 2.53
C LEU A 63 9.45 -8.51 2.34
N LEU A 64 10.25 -8.24 1.31
CA LEU A 64 10.65 -6.87 0.96
C LEU A 64 9.45 -5.97 0.66
N ALA A 65 8.30 -6.53 0.23
CA ALA A 65 7.12 -5.72 -0.05
C ALA A 65 6.37 -5.24 1.21
N VAL A 66 6.62 -5.87 2.38
CA VAL A 66 5.89 -5.59 3.62
C VAL A 66 6.04 -4.13 4.07
N PRO A 67 7.26 -3.57 4.19
CA PRO A 67 7.43 -2.18 4.60
C PRO A 67 6.79 -1.21 3.60
N GLY A 68 6.90 -1.49 2.30
CA GLY A 68 6.27 -0.70 1.25
C GLY A 68 4.75 -0.63 1.36
N ALA A 69 4.11 -1.78 1.56
CA ALA A 69 2.66 -1.86 1.74
C ALA A 69 2.20 -1.07 2.98
N LEU A 70 2.90 -1.24 4.11
CA LEU A 70 2.59 -0.54 5.36
C LEU A 70 2.77 0.97 5.23
N LEU A 71 3.83 1.43 4.56
CA LEU A 71 4.06 2.85 4.29
C LEU A 71 2.97 3.43 3.38
N GLY A 72 2.62 2.73 2.30
CA GLY A 72 1.54 3.14 1.40
C GLY A 72 0.21 3.28 2.13
N LEU A 73 -0.18 2.26 2.89
CA LEU A 73 -1.39 2.28 3.73
C LEU A 73 -1.35 3.40 4.77
N GLY A 74 -0.22 3.58 5.46
CA GLY A 74 -0.03 4.63 6.45
C GLY A 74 -0.19 6.03 5.85
N VAL A 75 0.40 6.28 4.68
CA VAL A 75 0.23 7.56 3.96
C VAL A 75 -1.23 7.77 3.57
N SER A 76 -1.88 6.76 2.97
CA SER A 76 -3.29 6.84 2.58
C SER A 76 -4.21 7.11 3.77
N TYR A 77 -3.99 6.43 4.89
CA TYR A 77 -4.74 6.64 6.13
C TYR A 77 -4.54 8.04 6.69
N LEU A 78 -3.30 8.53 6.77
CA LEU A 78 -3.01 9.87 7.29
C LEU A 78 -3.61 10.97 6.42
N VAL A 79 -3.57 10.82 5.09
CA VAL A 79 -4.19 11.77 4.17
C VAL A 79 -5.71 11.75 4.33
N GLY A 80 -6.34 10.57 4.30
CA GLY A 80 -7.79 10.47 4.43
C GLY A 80 -8.31 10.94 5.79
N ALA A 81 -7.59 10.64 6.88
CA ALA A 81 -7.94 11.10 8.23
C ALA A 81 -7.81 12.62 8.39
N ARG A 82 -6.88 13.28 7.67
CA ARG A 82 -6.75 14.75 7.66
C ARG A 82 -7.88 15.42 6.90
N SER A 83 -8.28 14.88 5.75
CA SER A 83 -9.38 15.44 4.94
C SER A 83 -10.72 15.42 5.69
N GLN A 84 -10.95 14.41 6.52
CA GLN A 84 -12.15 14.32 7.38
C GLN A 84 -12.14 15.30 8.56
N ARG A 85 -10.95 15.72 9.02
CA ARG A 85 -10.77 16.71 10.10
C ARG A 85 -10.87 18.15 9.63
N ALA A 86 -11.11 18.40 8.34
CA ALA A 86 -11.39 19.74 7.81
C ALA A 86 -12.91 19.93 7.56
N PRO A 87 -13.79 19.93 8.60
CA PRO A 87 -15.14 20.43 8.44
C PRO A 87 -15.09 21.96 8.39
N GLY A 88 -15.36 22.56 7.22
CA GLY A 88 -15.48 24.03 7.18
C GLY A 88 -15.58 24.76 5.83
N ALA A 89 -15.78 24.11 4.68
CA ALA A 89 -15.92 24.86 3.42
C ALA A 89 -16.85 24.21 2.38
N SER A 90 -18.11 23.94 2.74
CA SER A 90 -19.24 24.06 1.80
C SER A 90 -20.55 23.95 2.55
N SER A 91 -21.30 25.05 2.53
CA SER A 91 -22.61 25.28 3.09
C SER A 91 -23.74 24.66 2.27
N SER A 92 -24.90 24.51 2.92
CA SER A 92 -26.25 24.84 2.42
C SER A 92 -26.64 24.44 0.99
N ALA A 93 -27.56 23.47 0.88
CA ALA A 93 -28.78 23.58 0.09
C ALA A 93 -29.80 22.55 0.60
#